data_AF-A0A1Y5PVR9-F1
#
_entry.id   AF-A0A1Y5PVR9-F1
#
_cell.length_a   1.000
_cell.length_b   1.000
_cell.length_c   1.000
_cell.angle_alpha   90.00
_cell.angle_beta   90.00
_cell.angle_gamma   90.00
#
_symmetry.space_group_name_H-M   'P 1'
#
loop_
_entity.id
_entity.type
_entity.pdbx_description
1 polymer ?
#
loop_
_entity_poly.entity_id
_entity_poly.type
_entity_poly.pdbx_seq_one_letter_code
_entity_poly.pdbx_strand_id
1 'polypeptide(L)' 'MRNLVLAVLLGLLATGCSRTDNEPGPGGVTVSEAKALDDAAAMLESRDSAPAADQPAGETAE' A
#
# COMPACT_ATOMS: atom_id res chain seq x y z
N MET A 1 -34.90 -25.55 12.01
CA MET A 1 -33.63 -25.36 12.76
C MET A 1 -32.41 -25.69 11.91
N ARG A 2 -32.34 -26.85 11.24
CA ARG A 2 -31.20 -27.25 10.39
C ARG A 2 -30.86 -26.25 9.26
N ASN A 3 -31.87 -25.67 8.62
CA ASN A 3 -31.68 -24.70 7.54
C ASN A 3 -31.12 -23.36 8.05
N LEU A 4 -31.41 -23.00 9.30
CA LEU A 4 -30.93 -21.76 9.91
C LEU A 4 -29.45 -21.87 10.28
N VAL A 5 -29.02 -23.05 10.73
CA VAL A 5 -27.59 -23.36 10.99
C VAL A 5 -26.77 -23.25 9.69
N LEU A 6 -27.29 -23.76 8.58
CA LEU A 6 -26.62 -23.68 7.27
C LEU A 6 -26.45 -22.23 6.78
N ALA A 7 -27.46 -21.39 6.97
CA ALA A 7 -27.39 -19.97 6.58
C ALA A 7 -26.36 -19.18 7.42
N VAL A 8 -26.27 -19.47 8.72
CA VAL A 8 -25.28 -18.85 9.61
C VAL A 8 -23.85 -19.27 9.25
N LEU A 9 -23.63 -20.55 8.95
CA LEU A 9 -22.32 -21.03 8.49
C LEU A 9 -21.88 -20.33 7.20
N LEU A 10 -22.78 -20.18 6.23
CA LEU A 10 -22.43 -19.56 4.94
C LEU A 10 -22.07 -18.07 5.07
N GLY A 11 -22.70 -17.35 6.00
CA GLY A 11 -22.37 -15.95 6.30
C GLY A 11 -20.99 -15.75 6.93
N LEU A 12 -20.53 -16.70 7.76
CA LEU A 12 -19.21 -16.67 8.40
C LEU A 12 -18.05 -16.89 7.42
N LEU A 13 -18.27 -17.64 6.32
CA LEU A 13 -17.25 -17.82 5.28
C LEU A 13 -17.08 -16.57 4.40
N ALA A 14 -18.12 -15.72 4.29
CA ALA A 14 -18.08 -14.51 3.49
C ALA A 14 -17.28 -13.36 4.14
N THR A 15 -17.06 -13.39 5.45
CA THR A 15 -16.30 -12.34 6.16
C THR A 15 -14.78 -12.41 5.92
N GLY A 16 -14.28 -13.51 5.33
CA GLY A 16 -12.88 -13.67 4.93
C GLY A 16 -12.51 -13.08 3.56
N CYS A 17 -13.51 -12.71 2.73
CA CYS A 17 -13.27 -11.96 1.49
C CYS A 17 -13.26 -10.44 1.71
N SER A 18 -13.28 -9.99 2.97
CA SER A 18 -13.14 -8.58 3.30
C SER A 18 -11.66 -8.24 3.48
N ARG A 19 -11.23 -7.18 2.80
CA ARG A 19 -9.89 -6.62 2.84
C ARG A 19 -9.55 -6.23 4.28
N THR A 20 -8.84 -7.10 4.99
CA THR A 20 -8.16 -6.69 6.23
C THR A 20 -6.98 -5.82 5.81
N ASP A 21 -6.65 -4.77 6.57
CA ASP A 21 -5.55 -3.86 6.21
C ASP A 21 -4.18 -4.54 6.12
N ASN A 22 -4.05 -5.74 6.72
CA ASN A 22 -2.84 -6.56 6.74
C ASN A 22 -2.81 -7.65 5.64
N GLU A 23 -3.88 -7.86 4.89
CA GLU A 23 -3.84 -8.80 3.76
C GLU A 23 -3.10 -8.15 2.57
N PRO A 24 -2.18 -8.89 1.90
CA PRO A 24 -1.50 -8.39 0.72
C PRO A 24 -2.49 -8.00 -0.39
N GLY A 25 -2.47 -6.74 -0.79
CA GLY A 25 -3.23 -6.22 -1.92
C GLY A 25 -2.59 -6.56 -3.29
N PRO A 26 -3.16 -6.05 -4.39
CA PRO A 26 -2.55 -6.16 -5.71
C PRO A 26 -1.11 -5.62 -5.69
N GLY A 27 -0.14 -6.41 -6.13
CA GLY A 27 1.29 -6.09 -5.99
C GLY A 27 1.97 -6.73 -4.77
N GLY A 28 1.23 -7.49 -3.95
CA GLY A 28 1.79 -8.24 -2.81
C GLY A 28 2.11 -7.39 -1.58
N VAL A 29 1.71 -6.12 -1.58
CA VAL A 29 1.91 -5.18 -0.46
C VAL A 29 0.61 -4.93 0.29
N THR A 30 0.71 -4.78 1.61
CA THR A 30 -0.39 -4.37 2.49
C THR A 30 -0.81 -2.92 2.22
N VAL A 31 -1.98 -2.53 2.72
CA VAL A 31 -2.45 -1.13 2.59
C VAL A 31 -1.50 -0.16 3.30
N SER A 32 -0.98 -0.56 4.46
CA SER A 32 0.03 0.21 5.21
C SER A 32 1.33 0.39 4.45
N GLU A 33 1.82 -0.65 3.78
CA GLU A 33 3.05 -0.57 2.97
C GLU A 33 2.86 0.33 1.76
N ALA A 34 1.74 0.20 1.04
CA ALA A 34 1.43 1.08 -0.08
C ALA A 34 1.41 2.57 0.33
N LYS A 35 0.78 2.87 1.47
CA LYS A 35 0.76 4.25 2.00
C LYS A 35 2.16 4.77 2.36
N ALA A 36 2.99 3.94 2.97
CA ALA A 36 4.37 4.33 3.30
C ALA A 36 5.19 4.61 2.03
N LEU A 37 4.97 3.84 0.96
CA LEU A 37 5.59 4.08 -0.36
C LEU A 37 5.11 5.40 -0.98
N ASP A 38 3.81 5.70 -0.94
CA ASP A 38 3.25 6.94 -1.46
C ASP A 38 3.78 8.17 -0.69
N ASP A 39 3.84 8.09 0.63
CA ASP A 39 4.37 9.15 1.49
C ASP A 39 5.86 9.42 1.16
N ALA A 40 6.65 8.37 0.89
CA ALA A 40 8.04 8.49 0.46
C ALA A 40 8.17 9.16 -0.92
N ALA A 41 7.30 8.80 -1.88
CA ALA A 41 7.27 9.43 -3.20
C ALA A 41 6.93 10.93 -3.11
N ALA A 42 5.97 11.30 -2.26
CA ALA A 42 5.62 12.70 -2.02
C ALA A 42 6.78 13.54 -1.46
N MET A 43 7.66 12.94 -0.63
CA MET A 43 8.87 13.63 -0.15
C MET A 43 9.89 13.90 -1.25
N LEU A 44 9.98 13.03 -2.27
CA LEU A 44 10.87 13.25 -3.42
C LEU A 44 10.32 14.35 -4.34
N GLU A 45 9.04 14.31 -4.66
CA GLU A 45 8.36 15.33 -5.48
C GLU A 45 8.47 16.73 -4.85
N SER A 46 8.35 16.80 -3.52
CA SER A 46 8.53 18.05 -2.77
C SER A 46 9.95 18.61 -2.86
N ARG A 47 10.97 17.76 -3.05
CA ARG A 47 12.36 18.17 -3.26
C ARG A 47 12.60 18.64 -4.69
N ASP A 48 12.04 17.94 -5.67
CA ASP A 48 12.17 18.29 -7.10
C ASP A 48 11.43 19.60 -7.45
N SER A 49 10.42 19.97 -6.67
CA SER A 49 9.75 21.27 -6.77
C SER A 49 10.59 22.45 -6.23
N ALA A 50 11.65 22.20 -5.46
CA ALA A 50 12.63 23.23 -5.17
C ALA A 50 13.48 23.44 -6.43
N PRO A 51 13.76 24.69 -6.86
CA PRO A 51 14.65 24.92 -7.99
C PRO A 51 15.94 24.18 -7.67
N ALA A 52 16.34 23.26 -8.55
CA ALA A 52 17.58 22.52 -8.46
C ALA A 52 18.67 23.54 -8.12
N ALA A 53 19.08 23.56 -6.85
CA ALA A 53 20.10 24.48 -6.39
C ALA A 53 21.36 24.01 -7.08
N ASP A 54 21.67 24.66 -8.20
CA ASP A 54 22.84 24.56 -9.06
C ASP A 54 23.89 23.61 -8.50
N GLN A 55 23.64 22.30 -8.67
CA GLN A 55 24.65 21.31 -8.35
C GLN A 55 25.57 21.29 -9.56
N PRO A 56 26.85 21.66 -9.43
CA PRO A 56 27.76 21.52 -10.53
C PRO A 56 27.78 20.03 -10.89
N ALA A 57 27.34 19.74 -12.11
CA ALA A 57 27.45 18.41 -12.69
C ALA A 57 28.95 18.07 -12.77
N GLY A 58 29.44 17.34 -11.77
CA GLY A 58 30.84 17.00 -11.67
C GLY A 58 31.14 16.24 -10.40
N GLU A 59 30.97 14.93 -10.43
CA GLU A 59 32.05 14.01 -10.06
C GLU A 59 31.66 12.61 -10.55
N THR A 60 32.08 12.31 -11.78
CA THR A 60 32.39 10.94 -12.18
C THR A 60 33.64 10.49 -11.40
N ALA A 61 33.48 9.67 -10.37
CA ALA A 61 34.51 8.81 -9.76
C ALA A 61 33.75 7.79 -8.88
N GLU A 62 33.90 6.47 -8.96
CA GLU A 62 34.84 5.53 -9.57
C GLU A 62 34.07 4.20 -9.79
#